data_AF-A0A843GU46-F1
#
_entry.id   AF-A0A843GU46-F1
#
_cell.length_a   1.000
_cell.length_b   1.000
_cell.length_c   1.000
_cell.angle_alpha   90.00
_cell.angle_beta   90.00
_cell.angle_gamma   90.00
#
_symmetry.space_group_name_H-M   'P 1'
#
loop_
_entity.id
_entity.type
_entity.pdbx_description
1 polymer ?
#
loop_
_entity_poly.entity_id
_entity_poly.type
_entity_poly.pdbx_seq_one_letter_code
_entity_poly.pdbx_strand_id
1 'polypeptide(L)'
;PVGKPELGDYRQGYTVKRNKKGTFVDIGMDKLAFCKEQLTVNKIFSFKITKFAKEVIVTPDEPDDIYWGFKTLSTNKGLKNSLKLVNPDFVVETTKYADTIDTIFDELKTKVESSNHIAIVFGGPYSSISENVESSKWETIKLNTIPNQGTETVRTEEAVISTLAIFNIL
;
A
#
# COMPACT_ATOMS: atom_id res chain seq x y z
N PRO A 1 -15.04 -6.33 -2.40
CA PRO A 1 -15.71 -7.60 -2.75
C PRO A 1 -16.66 -7.42 -3.93
N VAL A 2 -16.53 -8.28 -4.96
CA VAL A 2 -17.45 -8.38 -6.10
C VAL A 2 -18.44 -9.49 -5.81
N GLY A 3 -19.73 -9.16 -5.68
CA GLY A 3 -20.77 -10.12 -5.29
C GLY A 3 -22.00 -9.44 -4.70
N LYS A 4 -23.03 -10.23 -4.40
CA LYS A 4 -24.22 -9.72 -3.71
C LYS A 4 -23.82 -9.29 -2.28
N PRO A 5 -24.19 -8.09 -1.82
CA PRO A 5 -23.84 -7.62 -0.49
C PRO A 5 -24.55 -8.39 0.61
N GLU A 6 -23.81 -8.72 1.66
CA GLU A 6 -24.28 -9.45 2.84
C GLU A 6 -24.05 -8.65 4.14
N LEU A 7 -24.71 -9.08 5.22
CA LEU A 7 -24.61 -8.40 6.51
C LEU A 7 -23.22 -8.65 7.10
N GLY A 8 -22.51 -7.58 7.48
CA GLY A 8 -21.15 -7.66 7.97
C GLY A 8 -20.08 -7.47 6.88
N ASP A 9 -20.46 -7.46 5.59
CA ASP A 9 -19.53 -7.21 4.50
C ASP A 9 -18.83 -5.87 4.66
N TYR A 10 -17.54 -5.86 4.39
CA TYR A 10 -16.77 -4.65 4.14
C TYR A 10 -16.84 -4.29 2.65
N ARG A 11 -16.97 -3.00 2.34
CA ARG A 11 -16.98 -2.49 0.96
C ARG A 11 -16.34 -1.11 0.89
N GLN A 12 -15.55 -0.87 -0.15
CA GLN A 12 -15.19 0.48 -0.53
C GLN A 12 -16.41 1.15 -1.17
N GLY A 13 -16.69 2.38 -0.76
CA GLY A 13 -17.86 3.13 -1.21
C GLY A 13 -17.55 4.57 -1.57
N TYR A 14 -18.19 5.05 -2.64
CA TYR A 14 -18.09 6.43 -3.10
C TYR A 14 -19.21 7.27 -2.49
N THR A 15 -18.86 8.34 -1.78
CA THR A 15 -19.83 9.25 -1.17
C THR A 15 -20.47 10.12 -2.25
N VAL A 16 -21.78 9.96 -2.49
CA VAL A 16 -22.48 10.62 -3.60
C VAL A 16 -23.08 11.96 -3.18
N LYS A 17 -23.88 11.96 -2.10
CA LYS A 17 -24.61 13.15 -1.66
C LYS A 17 -24.94 13.10 -0.17
N ARG A 18 -25.10 14.26 0.43
CA ARG A 18 -25.41 14.44 1.86
C ARG A 18 -26.81 15.03 2.04
N ASN A 19 -27.49 14.62 3.11
CA ASN A 19 -28.68 15.29 3.62
C ASN A 19 -28.53 15.58 5.12
N LYS A 20 -29.58 16.11 5.76
CA LYS A 20 -29.57 16.42 7.20
C LYS A 20 -29.35 15.20 8.10
N LYS A 21 -29.66 13.99 7.62
CA LYS A 21 -29.58 12.75 8.40
C LYS A 21 -28.25 12.01 8.22
N GLY A 22 -27.49 12.29 7.17
CA GLY A 22 -26.25 11.57 6.85
C GLY A 22 -25.87 11.63 5.38
N THR A 23 -25.12 10.62 4.92
CA THR A 23 -24.50 10.55 3.60
C THR A 23 -24.96 9.32 2.83
N PHE A 24 -25.34 9.51 1.57
CA PHE A 24 -25.61 8.42 0.65
C PHE A 24 -24.32 7.99 -0.05
N VAL A 25 -24.12 6.68 -0.11
CA VAL A 25 -22.88 6.05 -0.55
C VAL A 25 -23.19 4.98 -1.60
N ASP A 26 -22.45 4.99 -2.70
CA ASP A 26 -22.44 3.88 -3.65
C ASP A 26 -21.42 2.84 -3.19
N ILE A 27 -21.89 1.63 -2.86
CA ILE A 27 -21.06 0.49 -2.45
C ILE A 27 -21.09 -0.65 -3.49
N GLY A 28 -21.39 -0.33 -4.76
CA GLY A 28 -21.51 -1.31 -5.84
C GLY A 28 -22.82 -2.10 -5.78
N MET A 29 -23.92 -1.43 -5.46
CA MET A 29 -25.28 -1.98 -5.46
C MET A 29 -26.17 -1.17 -6.41
N ASP A 30 -27.31 -1.73 -6.82
CA ASP A 30 -28.31 -1.01 -7.63
C ASP A 30 -28.87 0.25 -6.94
N LYS A 31 -28.82 0.30 -5.60
CA LYS A 31 -29.30 1.42 -4.79
C LYS A 31 -28.19 1.91 -3.86
N LEU A 32 -28.19 3.21 -3.59
CA LEU A 32 -27.27 3.80 -2.63
C LEU A 32 -27.53 3.27 -1.22
N ALA A 33 -26.45 2.94 -0.51
CA ALA A 33 -26.47 2.73 0.93
C ALA A 33 -26.52 4.08 1.66
N PHE A 34 -26.91 4.03 2.93
CA PHE A 34 -26.99 5.19 3.80
C PHE A 34 -26.03 5.06 4.99
N CYS A 35 -25.13 6.02 5.12
CA CYS A 35 -24.28 6.23 6.27
C CYS A 35 -24.89 7.35 7.14
N LYS A 36 -25.04 7.13 8.44
CA LYS A 36 -25.58 8.15 9.37
C LYS A 36 -24.61 9.32 9.59
N GLU A 37 -23.33 9.14 9.29
CA GLU A 37 -22.31 10.16 9.48
C GLU A 37 -22.32 11.21 8.37
N GLN A 38 -21.85 12.40 8.72
CA GLN A 38 -21.75 13.56 7.83
C GLN A 38 -20.39 13.57 7.13
N LEU A 39 -20.23 12.69 6.13
CA LEU A 39 -18.98 12.50 5.40
C LEU A 39 -18.80 13.55 4.31
N THR A 40 -17.54 13.75 3.91
CA THR A 40 -17.23 14.54 2.72
C THR A 40 -17.72 13.80 1.48
N VAL A 41 -18.45 14.50 0.60
CA VAL A 41 -18.93 13.94 -0.68
C VAL A 41 -17.81 13.88 -1.72
N ASN A 42 -17.99 13.07 -2.74
CA ASN A 42 -17.04 12.81 -3.83
C ASN A 42 -15.71 12.21 -3.37
N LYS A 43 -15.75 11.32 -2.37
CA LYS A 43 -14.59 10.59 -1.86
C LYS A 43 -14.88 9.11 -1.69
N ILE A 44 -13.85 8.29 -1.73
CA ILE A 44 -13.92 6.85 -1.44
C ILE A 44 -13.57 6.63 0.03
N PHE A 45 -14.40 5.86 0.73
CA PHE A 45 -14.14 5.37 2.09
C PHE A 45 -14.41 3.88 2.17
N SER A 46 -13.89 3.23 3.21
CA SER A 46 -14.24 1.87 3.58
C SER A 46 -15.48 1.87 4.48
N PHE A 47 -16.38 0.92 4.28
CA PHE A 47 -17.63 0.80 5.01
C PHE A 47 -17.92 -0.65 5.38
N LYS A 48 -18.55 -0.87 6.53
CA LYS A 48 -19.17 -2.14 6.91
C LYS A 48 -20.69 -2.07 6.78
N ILE A 49 -21.30 -3.11 6.20
CA ILE A 49 -22.75 -3.23 6.12
C ILE A 49 -23.30 -3.69 7.48
N THR A 50 -24.11 -2.84 8.11
CA THR A 50 -24.63 -3.08 9.46
C THR A 50 -26.11 -3.44 9.49
N LYS A 51 -26.87 -3.16 8.42
CA LYS A 51 -28.29 -3.52 8.35
C LYS A 51 -28.82 -3.59 6.93
N PHE A 52 -29.61 -4.63 6.64
CA PHE A 52 -30.52 -4.68 5.49
C PHE A 52 -31.93 -4.32 5.94
N ALA A 53 -32.43 -3.19 5.47
CA ALA A 53 -33.82 -2.76 5.66
C ALA A 53 -34.35 -2.23 4.33
N LYS A 54 -35.32 -1.31 4.36
CA LYS A 54 -35.75 -0.56 3.16
C LYS A 54 -34.59 0.16 2.47
N GLU A 55 -33.64 0.63 3.27
CA GLU A 55 -32.35 1.17 2.86
C GLU A 55 -31.25 0.35 3.53
N VAL A 56 -30.17 0.06 2.81
CA VAL A 56 -28.99 -0.61 3.38
C VAL A 56 -28.22 0.41 4.20
N ILE A 57 -27.92 0.07 5.46
CA ILE A 57 -27.19 0.96 6.37
C ILE A 57 -25.74 0.50 6.47
N VAL A 58 -24.84 1.47 6.39
CA VAL A 58 -23.39 1.27 6.49
C VAL A 58 -22.79 2.18 7.55
N THR A 59 -21.66 1.75 8.11
CA THR A 59 -20.81 2.55 9.01
C THR A 59 -19.40 2.62 8.43
N PRO A 60 -18.69 3.76 8.52
CA PRO A 60 -17.29 3.84 8.12
C PRO A 60 -16.48 2.85 8.94
N ASP A 61 -15.83 1.91 8.25
CA ASP A 61 -15.03 0.86 8.89
C ASP A 61 -14.15 0.19 7.82
N GLU A 62 -12.94 -0.19 8.20
CA GLU A 62 -11.95 -0.83 7.33
C GLU A 62 -11.48 -2.13 7.99
N PRO A 63 -11.46 -3.27 7.26
CA PRO A 63 -11.02 -4.52 7.87
C PRO A 63 -9.50 -4.51 8.07
N ASP A 64 -9.05 -5.08 9.19
CA ASP A 64 -7.64 -5.21 9.57
C ASP A 64 -7.10 -6.63 9.38
N ASP A 65 -7.96 -7.59 9.09
CA ASP A 65 -7.67 -9.03 8.98
C ASP A 65 -7.53 -9.52 7.53
N ILE A 66 -7.80 -8.68 6.54
CA ILE A 66 -7.70 -9.01 5.11
C ILE A 66 -7.01 -7.91 4.31
N TYR A 67 -6.39 -8.29 3.19
CA TYR A 67 -5.80 -7.32 2.27
C TYR A 67 -6.88 -6.42 1.66
N TRP A 68 -6.79 -5.11 1.91
CA TRP A 68 -7.79 -4.12 1.50
C TRP A 68 -7.32 -3.18 0.36
N GLY A 69 -6.36 -3.65 -0.44
CA GLY A 69 -5.76 -2.87 -1.52
C GLY A 69 -4.61 -1.99 -1.03
N PHE A 70 -4.30 -0.96 -1.81
CA PHE A 70 -3.21 -0.03 -1.52
C PHE A 70 -3.63 1.42 -1.78
N LYS A 71 -2.97 2.35 -1.09
CA LYS A 71 -3.12 3.79 -1.31
C LYS A 71 -2.00 4.26 -2.22
N THR A 72 -2.34 4.99 -3.27
CA THR A 72 -1.35 5.63 -4.15
C THR A 72 -1.00 7.01 -3.62
N LEU A 73 0.29 7.32 -3.54
CA LEU A 73 0.78 8.64 -3.16
C LEU A 73 1.67 9.20 -4.27
N SER A 74 1.25 10.31 -4.86
CA SER A 74 2.11 11.13 -5.72
C SER A 74 2.60 12.33 -4.93
N THR A 75 3.90 12.34 -4.59
CA THR A 75 4.49 13.37 -3.72
C THR A 75 4.94 14.60 -4.49
N ASN A 76 5.25 14.47 -5.79
CA ASN A 76 5.91 15.50 -6.62
C ASN A 76 7.18 16.08 -5.95
N LYS A 77 7.92 15.24 -5.22
CA LYS A 77 9.17 15.59 -4.51
C LYS A 77 10.28 14.63 -4.88
N GLY A 78 11.53 15.01 -4.57
CA GLY A 78 12.67 14.08 -4.59
C GLY A 78 12.44 12.88 -3.66
N LEU A 79 13.21 11.82 -3.87
CA LEU A 79 13.01 10.52 -3.22
C LEU A 79 13.15 10.63 -1.69
N LYS A 80 14.20 11.28 -1.18
CA LYS A 80 14.40 11.43 0.27
C LYS A 80 13.28 12.22 0.93
N ASN A 81 12.79 13.26 0.26
CA ASN A 81 11.67 14.06 0.78
C ASN A 81 10.34 13.32 0.68
N SER A 82 10.19 12.39 -0.27
CA SER A 82 9.05 11.49 -0.35
C SER A 82 9.09 10.46 0.80
N LEU A 83 10.27 9.90 1.10
CA LEU A 83 10.48 9.02 2.26
C LEU A 83 10.17 9.73 3.58
N LYS A 84 10.55 11.01 3.74
CA LYS A 84 10.16 11.79 4.93
C LYS A 84 8.65 11.97 5.12
N LEU A 85 7.86 11.94 4.05
CA LEU A 85 6.41 12.07 4.13
C LEU A 85 5.75 10.78 4.61
N VAL A 86 6.27 9.63 4.17
CA VAL A 86 5.75 8.32 4.61
C VAL A 86 6.37 7.88 5.94
N ASN A 87 7.58 8.36 6.28
CA ASN A 87 8.28 8.12 7.54
C ASN A 87 8.37 6.62 7.90
N PRO A 88 9.13 5.84 7.10
CA PRO A 88 9.35 4.42 7.38
C PRO A 88 10.31 4.23 8.55
N ASP A 89 10.30 3.04 9.13
CA ASP A 89 11.31 2.61 10.12
C ASP A 89 12.56 2.10 9.38
N PHE A 90 12.35 1.45 8.24
CA PHE A 90 13.38 0.78 7.48
C PHE A 90 13.21 1.01 5.97
N VAL A 91 14.31 1.35 5.31
CA VAL A 91 14.38 1.60 3.87
C VAL A 91 15.27 0.56 3.19
N VAL A 92 14.72 -0.12 2.19
CA VAL A 92 15.43 -1.08 1.35
C VAL A 92 15.66 -0.42 -0.01
N GLU A 93 16.90 -0.04 -0.29
CA GLU A 93 17.32 0.50 -1.58
C GLU A 93 17.70 -0.66 -2.51
N THR A 94 16.88 -0.92 -3.55
CA THR A 94 17.19 -1.98 -4.51
C THR A 94 18.19 -1.49 -5.56
N THR A 95 19.28 -2.24 -5.76
CA THR A 95 20.30 -1.92 -6.77
C THR A 95 21.14 -3.13 -7.14
N LYS A 96 21.53 -3.24 -8.41
CA LYS A 96 22.38 -4.34 -8.90
C LYS A 96 23.81 -4.32 -8.35
N TYR A 97 24.23 -3.22 -7.73
CA TYR A 97 25.60 -3.00 -7.25
C TYR A 97 25.79 -3.25 -5.75
N ALA A 98 24.73 -3.67 -5.04
CA ALA A 98 24.79 -3.96 -3.62
C ALA A 98 25.05 -5.44 -3.34
N ASP A 99 25.22 -5.77 -2.06
CA ASP A 99 25.29 -7.15 -1.59
C ASP A 99 24.04 -7.92 -2.01
N THR A 100 24.26 -9.17 -2.39
CA THR A 100 23.22 -10.03 -2.95
C THR A 100 22.40 -10.67 -1.85
N ILE A 101 21.12 -10.95 -2.13
CA ILE A 101 20.20 -11.54 -1.16
C ILE A 101 20.74 -12.82 -0.50
N ASP A 102 21.51 -13.63 -1.21
CA ASP A 102 22.13 -14.85 -0.68
C ASP A 102 23.22 -14.60 0.38
N THR A 103 23.82 -13.40 0.40
CA THR A 103 24.86 -13.03 1.36
C THR A 103 24.32 -12.38 2.62
N ILE A 104 23.23 -11.61 2.50
CA ILE A 104 22.67 -10.80 3.60
C ILE A 104 21.26 -11.24 4.02
N PHE A 105 20.87 -12.49 3.71
CA PHE A 105 19.52 -13.01 3.98
C PHE A 105 19.11 -12.87 5.45
N ASP A 106 19.93 -13.38 6.38
CA ASP A 106 19.60 -13.38 7.81
C ASP A 106 19.58 -11.97 8.41
N GLU A 107 20.47 -11.09 7.95
CA GLU A 107 20.47 -9.68 8.35
C GLU A 107 19.19 -8.98 7.88
N LEU A 108 18.83 -9.18 6.59
CA LEU A 108 17.62 -8.61 6.02
C LEU A 108 16.38 -9.11 6.74
N LYS A 109 16.28 -10.43 6.97
CA LYS A 109 15.17 -11.07 7.69
C LYS A 109 15.01 -10.44 9.08
N THR A 110 16.10 -10.32 9.84
CA THR A 110 16.08 -9.71 11.17
C THR A 110 15.54 -8.28 11.13
N LYS A 111 16.03 -7.46 10.19
CA LYS A 111 15.58 -6.07 10.02
C LYS A 111 14.11 -5.96 9.60
N VAL A 112 13.65 -6.86 8.73
CA VAL A 112 12.25 -6.93 8.29
C VAL A 112 11.35 -7.30 9.46
N GLU A 113 11.68 -8.35 10.21
CA GLU A 113 10.91 -8.80 11.38
C GLU A 113 10.86 -7.76 12.51
N SER A 114 11.88 -6.92 12.66
CA SER A 114 11.90 -5.83 13.65
C SER A 114 11.22 -4.54 13.20
N SER A 115 10.79 -4.43 11.94
CA SER A 115 10.26 -3.19 11.35
C SER A 115 8.75 -3.24 11.19
N ASN A 116 8.04 -2.19 11.64
CA ASN A 116 6.59 -2.09 11.45
C ASN A 116 6.23 -1.42 10.12
N HIS A 117 7.09 -0.51 9.63
CA HIS A 117 6.87 0.22 8.40
C HIS A 117 8.11 0.21 7.50
N ILE A 118 8.04 -0.58 6.43
CA ILE A 118 9.14 -0.81 5.49
C ILE A 118 8.87 -0.08 4.18
N ALA A 119 9.86 0.67 3.69
CA ALA A 119 9.83 1.27 2.35
C ALA A 119 10.85 0.56 1.44
N ILE A 120 10.36 -0.16 0.44
CA ILE A 120 11.20 -0.74 -0.62
C ILE A 120 11.24 0.23 -1.79
N VAL A 121 12.43 0.64 -2.18
CA VAL A 121 12.64 1.67 -3.20
C VAL A 121 13.24 1.06 -4.46
N PHE A 122 12.64 1.39 -5.60
CA PHE A 122 13.06 0.93 -6.91
C PHE A 122 13.56 2.09 -7.78
N GLY A 123 14.66 1.85 -8.47
CA GLY A 123 15.16 2.73 -9.53
C GLY A 123 14.41 2.52 -10.85
N GLY A 124 14.77 3.34 -11.84
CA GLY A 124 14.34 3.16 -13.22
C GLY A 124 15.12 2.04 -13.92
N PRO A 125 14.60 1.49 -15.03
CA PRO A 125 15.24 0.38 -15.76
C PRO A 125 16.64 0.71 -16.29
N TYR A 126 16.92 1.99 -16.56
CA TYR A 126 18.19 2.45 -17.15
C TYR A 126 19.02 3.31 -16.19
N SER A 127 18.53 3.54 -14.97
CA SER A 127 19.19 4.40 -14.00
C SER A 127 18.88 3.90 -12.58
N SER A 128 19.94 3.52 -11.86
CA SER A 128 19.87 3.26 -10.43
C SER A 128 19.39 4.50 -9.67
N ILE A 129 19.05 4.30 -8.40
CA ILE A 129 18.70 5.39 -7.49
C ILE A 129 19.92 6.29 -7.32
N SER A 130 19.83 7.53 -7.81
CA SER A 130 20.93 8.50 -7.79
C SER A 130 20.95 9.37 -6.53
N GLU A 131 19.86 9.41 -5.77
CA GLU A 131 19.71 10.22 -4.57
C GLU A 131 20.10 9.42 -3.32
N ASN A 132 20.86 10.03 -2.39
CA ASN A 132 21.15 9.39 -1.10
C ASN A 132 19.88 9.33 -0.22
N VAL A 133 19.39 8.11 -0.01
CA VAL A 133 18.20 7.81 0.80
C VAL A 133 18.47 7.70 2.29
N GLU A 134 19.73 7.67 2.74
CA GLU A 134 20.11 7.53 4.16
C GLU A 134 19.61 8.70 5.00
N SER A 135 19.24 8.44 6.25
CA SER A 135 18.68 9.42 7.17
C SER A 135 18.89 8.96 8.60
N SER A 136 18.98 9.88 9.55
CA SER A 136 18.96 9.54 10.98
C SER A 136 17.57 9.11 11.47
N LYS A 137 16.54 9.20 10.63
CA LYS A 137 15.15 8.88 10.97
C LYS A 137 14.76 7.42 10.72
N TRP A 138 15.54 6.69 9.93
CA TRP A 138 15.24 5.33 9.52
C TRP A 138 16.52 4.56 9.25
N GLU A 139 16.47 3.25 9.41
CA GLU A 139 17.55 2.39 8.96
C GLU A 139 17.53 2.23 7.44
N THR A 140 18.69 1.98 6.83
CA THR A 140 18.81 1.79 5.39
C THR A 140 19.66 0.56 5.11
N ILE A 141 19.24 -0.27 4.15
CA ILE A 141 20.07 -1.30 3.54
C ILE A 141 20.04 -1.14 2.03
N LYS A 142 21.15 -1.48 1.37
CA LYS A 142 21.18 -1.66 -0.08
C LYS A 142 21.19 -3.14 -0.39
N LEU A 143 20.39 -3.55 -1.38
CA LEU A 143 20.18 -4.97 -1.66
C LEU A 143 20.08 -5.22 -3.16
N ASN A 144 20.80 -6.25 -3.62
CA ASN A 144 20.57 -6.86 -4.92
C ASN A 144 19.71 -8.13 -4.76
N THR A 145 18.44 -8.03 -5.15
CA THR A 145 17.46 -9.13 -5.09
C THR A 145 17.52 -10.07 -6.29
N ILE A 146 18.25 -9.73 -7.35
CA ILE A 146 18.29 -10.51 -8.60
C ILE A 146 19.76 -10.72 -8.98
N PRO A 147 20.51 -11.53 -8.19
CA PRO A 147 21.88 -11.86 -8.53
C PRO A 147 21.92 -12.61 -9.87
N ASN A 148 22.98 -12.39 -10.65
CA ASN A 148 23.19 -13.05 -11.94
C ASN A 148 21.99 -12.91 -12.91
N GLN A 149 21.35 -11.74 -12.95
CA GLN A 149 20.12 -11.43 -13.70
C GLN A 149 20.07 -11.88 -15.17
N GLY A 150 21.21 -12.21 -15.81
CA GLY A 150 21.25 -12.77 -17.17
C GLY A 150 20.88 -11.79 -18.29
N THR A 151 20.55 -10.55 -17.93
CA THR A 151 20.22 -9.44 -18.82
C THR A 151 21.04 -8.20 -18.45
N GLU A 152 21.12 -7.21 -19.33
CA GLU A 152 21.78 -5.94 -19.01
C GLU A 152 21.01 -5.12 -17.96
N THR A 153 19.67 -5.13 -18.06
CA THR A 153 18.75 -4.40 -17.19
C THR A 153 17.57 -5.30 -16.78
N VAL A 154 17.03 -5.03 -15.59
CA VAL A 154 15.75 -5.57 -15.13
C VAL A 154 14.78 -4.41 -15.07
N ARG A 155 13.59 -4.56 -15.68
CA ARG A 155 12.60 -3.49 -15.69
C ARG A 155 12.00 -3.31 -14.30
N THR A 156 11.54 -2.10 -13.98
CA THR A 156 11.02 -1.80 -12.63
C THR A 156 9.86 -2.73 -12.26
N GLU A 157 8.96 -3.05 -13.19
CA GLU A 157 7.85 -3.97 -13.00
C GLU A 157 8.30 -5.41 -12.68
N GLU A 158 9.39 -5.88 -13.29
CA GLU A 158 9.99 -7.19 -13.03
C GLU A 158 10.68 -7.18 -11.66
N ALA A 159 11.45 -6.13 -11.38
CA ALA A 159 12.16 -5.95 -10.12
C ALA A 159 11.21 -5.89 -8.92
N VAL A 160 10.07 -5.21 -9.05
CA VAL A 160 9.02 -5.15 -8.02
C VAL A 160 8.50 -6.55 -7.71
N ILE A 161 8.14 -7.33 -8.73
CA ILE A 161 7.59 -8.69 -8.53
C ILE A 161 8.64 -9.61 -7.90
N SER A 162 9.86 -9.65 -8.45
CA SER A 162 10.93 -10.50 -7.92
C SER A 162 11.31 -10.14 -6.49
N THR A 163 11.41 -8.85 -6.19
CA THR A 163 11.75 -8.38 -4.83
C THR A 163 10.64 -8.72 -3.83
N LEU A 164 9.38 -8.44 -4.16
CA LEU A 164 8.27 -8.77 -3.26
C LEU A 164 8.11 -10.28 -3.03
N ALA A 165 8.43 -11.11 -4.03
CA ALA A 165 8.44 -12.56 -3.85
C ALA A 165 9.49 -13.02 -2.82
N ILE A 166 10.67 -12.40 -2.81
CA ILE A 166 11.70 -12.62 -1.78
C ILE A 166 11.21 -12.14 -0.42
N PHE A 167 10.65 -10.93 -0.33
CA PHE A 167 10.16 -10.40 0.94
C PHE A 167 8.99 -11.23 1.52
N ASN A 168 8.21 -11.88 0.68
CA ASN A 168 7.11 -12.76 1.10
C ASN A 168 7.59 -14.08 1.73
N ILE A 169 8.86 -14.46 1.57
CA ILE A 169 9.43 -15.68 2.18
C ILE A 169 10.35 -15.39 3.38
N LEU A 170 10.65 -14.11 3.66
CA LEU A 170 11.39 -13.68 4.84
C LEU A 170 10.54 -13.85 6.09
#